data_AF-A0A0S8DJQ8-F1
#
_entry.id   AF-A0A0S8DJQ8-F1
#
_cell.length_a   1.000
_cell.length_b   1.000
_cell.length_c   1.000
_cell.angle_alpha   90.00
_cell.angle_beta   90.00
_cell.angle_gamma   90.00
#
_symmetry.space_group_name_H-M   'P 1'
#
loop_
_entity.id
_entity.type
_entity.pdbx_description
1 polymer ?
#
loop_
_entity_poly.entity_id
_entity_poly.type
_entity_poly.pdbx_seq_one_letter_code
_entity_poly.pdbx_strand_id
1 'polypeptide(L)'
;MSVNQESFGRTSEGREVDLYTLTNSSGLKARITNYGAILVSLEVPDRTGKLADITLGFDTLDGYLGEHPYFGAVVGRYANRIGAARFVLDGVEYKLAANNGDNHLHGGLKGFDKVVWKLDDLKAEGRSALVKLSYISEDGEEGYPGNLACSVTYALTEDDELQISYEADTDKPTVVNLTNHTY
;
A
#
# COMPACT_ATOMS: atom_id res chain seq x y z
N MET A 1 17.21 -15.98 -5.50
CA MET A 1 16.20 -15.23 -4.72
C MET A 1 16.79 -14.61 -3.46
N SER A 2 16.39 -13.40 -3.09
CA SER A 2 16.80 -12.71 -1.87
C SER A 2 15.78 -11.66 -1.42
N VAL A 3 15.89 -11.26 -0.15
CA VAL A 3 15.24 -10.08 0.43
C VAL A 3 16.28 -9.18 1.07
N ASN A 4 16.12 -7.87 0.94
CA ASN A 4 16.96 -6.86 1.58
C ASN A 4 16.09 -5.75 2.19
N GLN A 5 16.55 -5.16 3.29
CA GLN A 5 15.92 -4.01 3.95
C GLN A 5 16.95 -2.88 4.06
N GLU A 6 16.55 -1.67 3.73
CA GLU A 6 17.34 -0.46 3.92
C GLU A 6 16.46 0.69 4.44
N SER A 7 17.06 1.68 5.10
CA SER A 7 16.34 2.88 5.52
C SER A 7 15.98 3.72 4.29
N PHE A 8 14.73 4.14 4.20
CA PHE A 8 14.23 5.01 3.12
C PHE A 8 14.04 6.47 3.57
N GLY A 9 14.05 6.71 4.89
CA GLY A 9 13.96 8.04 5.48
C GLY A 9 13.09 8.05 6.73
N ARG A 10 12.59 9.24 7.08
CA ARG A 10 11.66 9.43 8.19
C ARG A 10 10.54 10.37 7.80
N THR A 11 9.35 10.14 8.33
CA THR A 11 8.23 11.09 8.17
C THR A 11 8.49 12.38 8.97
N SER A 12 7.70 13.42 8.70
CA SER A 12 7.76 14.68 9.47
C SER A 12 7.42 14.47 10.95
N GLU A 13 6.63 13.45 11.29
CA GLU A 13 6.34 13.03 12.66
C GLU A 13 7.44 12.14 13.27
N GLY A 14 8.55 11.91 12.56
CA GLY A 14 9.71 11.16 13.03
C GLY A 14 9.56 9.64 12.96
N ARG A 15 8.57 9.11 12.23
CA ARG A 15 8.42 7.66 12.04
C ARG A 15 9.46 7.16 11.03
N GLU A 16 10.19 6.11 11.40
CA GLU A 16 11.12 5.43 10.50
C GLU A 16 10.37 4.80 9.32
N VAL A 17 10.92 4.96 8.14
CA VAL A 17 10.41 4.36 6.90
C VAL A 17 11.53 3.56 6.27
N ASP A 18 11.21 2.33 5.90
CA ASP A 18 12.13 1.38 5.31
C ASP A 18 11.72 1.05 3.87
N LEU A 19 12.69 0.55 3.10
CA LEU A 19 12.52 0.01 1.77
C LEU A 19 12.95 -1.45 1.74
N TYR A 20 12.07 -2.30 1.25
CA TYR A 20 12.25 -3.74 1.11
C TYR A 20 12.45 -4.08 -0.35
N THR A 21 13.56 -4.73 -0.67
CA THR A 21 13.85 -5.20 -2.02
C THR A 21 13.67 -6.71 -2.09
N LEU A 22 12.75 -7.16 -2.92
CA LEU A 22 12.53 -8.57 -3.27
C LEU A 22 13.24 -8.84 -4.59
N THR A 23 14.02 -9.90 -4.69
CA THR A 23 14.66 -10.31 -5.94
C THR A 23 14.46 -11.80 -6.16
N ASN A 24 13.92 -12.21 -7.31
CA ASN A 24 13.79 -13.63 -7.68
C ASN A 24 15.07 -14.14 -8.38
N SER A 25 15.15 -15.43 -8.71
CA SER A 25 16.36 -15.98 -9.34
C SER A 25 16.53 -15.62 -10.82
N SER A 26 15.46 -15.17 -11.50
CA SER A 26 15.50 -14.62 -12.86
C SER A 26 16.05 -13.19 -12.90
N GLY A 27 16.17 -12.53 -11.74
CA GLY A 27 16.67 -11.17 -11.61
C GLY A 27 15.58 -10.10 -11.60
N LEU A 28 14.28 -10.45 -11.63
CA LEU A 28 13.22 -9.47 -11.37
C LEU A 28 13.40 -8.89 -9.98
N LYS A 29 13.10 -7.60 -9.85
CA LYS A 29 13.24 -6.88 -8.59
C LYS A 29 12.03 -6.02 -8.30
N ALA A 30 11.44 -6.18 -7.13
CA ALA A 30 10.38 -5.31 -6.63
C ALA A 30 10.90 -4.56 -5.38
N ARG A 31 10.71 -3.25 -5.33
CA ARG A 31 11.04 -2.43 -4.15
C ARG A 31 9.75 -1.91 -3.54
N ILE A 32 9.51 -2.23 -2.27
CA ILE A 32 8.29 -1.88 -1.54
C ILE A 32 8.69 -1.10 -0.29
N THR A 33 8.06 0.03 0.01
CA THR A 33 8.27 0.75 1.27
C THR A 33 7.11 0.55 2.23
N ASN A 34 7.37 0.58 3.55
CA ASN A 34 6.29 0.52 4.54
C ASN A 34 5.48 1.81 4.64
N TYR A 35 5.92 2.93 4.06
CA TYR A 35 5.05 4.09 3.91
C TYR A 35 4.03 3.85 2.78
N GLY A 36 2.74 3.92 3.11
CA GLY A 36 1.65 3.64 2.16
C GLY A 36 1.62 2.21 1.60
N ALA A 37 2.46 1.32 2.13
CA ALA A 37 2.77 0.02 1.52
C ALA A 37 3.07 0.13 0.01
N ILE A 38 3.79 1.18 -0.39
CA ILE A 38 3.98 1.58 -1.78
C ILE A 38 4.92 0.63 -2.52
N LEU A 39 4.52 0.18 -3.72
CA LEU A 39 5.44 -0.39 -4.71
C LEU A 39 6.22 0.76 -5.37
N VAL A 40 7.46 0.94 -4.94
CA VAL A 40 8.35 2.04 -5.36
C VAL A 40 8.94 1.78 -6.75
N SER A 41 9.30 0.52 -7.03
CA SER A 41 9.80 0.13 -8.36
C SER A 41 9.51 -1.33 -8.66
N LEU A 42 9.33 -1.65 -9.94
CA LEU A 42 9.32 -3.01 -10.45
C LEU A 42 10.24 -3.10 -11.67
N GLU A 43 11.42 -3.70 -11.49
CA GLU A 43 12.40 -3.89 -12.55
C GLU A 43 12.18 -5.23 -13.23
N VAL A 44 11.85 -5.21 -14.53
CA VAL A 44 11.61 -6.40 -15.36
C VAL A 44 12.52 -6.40 -16.59
N PRO A 45 12.92 -7.58 -17.09
CA PRO A 45 13.79 -7.67 -18.24
C PRO A 45 13.04 -7.39 -19.54
N ASP A 46 13.67 -6.65 -20.45
CA ASP A 46 13.22 -6.57 -21.84
C ASP A 46 13.58 -7.84 -22.63
N ARG A 47 13.25 -7.88 -23.92
CA ARG A 47 13.56 -9.01 -24.83
C ARG A 47 15.06 -9.36 -24.96
N THR A 48 15.95 -8.48 -24.50
CA THR A 48 17.41 -8.69 -24.49
C THR A 48 17.96 -9.04 -23.10
N GLY A 49 17.09 -9.16 -22.09
CA GLY A 49 17.46 -9.42 -20.70
C GLY A 49 17.88 -8.17 -19.93
N LYS A 50 17.72 -6.96 -20.50
CA LYS A 50 18.06 -5.72 -19.80
C LYS A 50 16.92 -5.32 -18.87
N LEU A 51 17.21 -5.20 -17.58
CA LEU A 51 16.25 -4.72 -16.59
C LEU A 51 15.94 -3.23 -16.78
N ALA A 52 14.66 -2.88 -16.64
CA ALA A 52 14.18 -1.51 -16.54
C ALA A 52 13.03 -1.44 -15.53
N ASP A 53 12.96 -0.34 -14.78
CA ASP A 53 11.79 -0.02 -13.96
C ASP A 53 10.61 0.33 -14.87
N ILE A 54 9.48 -0.34 -14.66
CA ILE A 54 8.26 -0.15 -15.43
C ILE A 54 7.18 0.62 -14.67
N THR A 55 7.50 1.16 -13.49
CA THR A 55 6.55 1.91 -12.66
C THR A 55 6.85 3.41 -12.63
N LEU A 56 5.82 4.23 -12.42
CA LEU A 56 6.00 5.65 -12.09
C LEU A 56 6.08 5.84 -10.58
N GLY A 57 7.06 6.64 -10.13
CA GLY A 57 7.27 6.92 -8.72
C GLY A 57 8.42 7.88 -8.48
N PHE A 58 8.96 7.85 -7.25
CA PHE A 58 10.07 8.69 -6.80
C PHE A 58 11.21 7.85 -6.21
N ASP A 59 12.43 8.38 -6.33
CA ASP A 59 13.62 7.74 -5.75
C ASP A 59 13.75 7.94 -4.24
N THR A 60 13.01 8.89 -3.65
CA THR A 60 13.13 9.30 -2.24
C THR A 60 11.78 9.37 -1.54
N LEU A 61 11.79 9.19 -0.22
CA LEU A 61 10.60 9.33 0.61
C LEU A 61 9.94 10.71 0.48
N ASP A 62 10.74 11.79 0.39
CA ASP A 62 10.22 13.16 0.28
C ASP A 62 9.30 13.35 -0.93
N GLY A 63 9.53 12.62 -2.03
CA GLY A 63 8.62 12.62 -3.19
C GLY A 63 7.24 12.06 -2.85
N TYR A 64 7.18 10.98 -2.07
CA TYR A 64 5.94 10.35 -1.62
C TYR A 64 5.27 11.07 -0.44
N LEU A 65 6.01 11.87 0.33
CA LEU A 65 5.43 12.76 1.35
C LEU A 65 4.78 14.01 0.73
N GLY A 66 5.18 14.36 -0.49
CA GLY A 66 4.59 15.45 -1.28
C GLY A 66 3.24 15.10 -1.91
N GLU A 67 2.70 16.02 -2.70
CA GLU A 67 1.47 15.78 -3.46
C GLU A 67 1.75 14.94 -4.71
N HIS A 68 1.05 13.82 -4.85
CA HIS A 68 1.12 12.95 -6.03
C HIS A 68 -0.18 12.14 -6.18
N PRO A 69 -0.49 11.60 -7.38
CA PRO A 69 -1.73 10.85 -7.63
C PRO A 69 -1.62 9.40 -7.16
N TYR A 70 -1.22 9.17 -5.90
CA TYR A 70 -1.20 7.83 -5.27
C TYR A 70 -0.20 6.82 -5.87
N PHE A 71 0.81 7.25 -6.65
CA PHE A 71 1.85 6.39 -7.23
C PHE A 71 2.23 5.18 -6.36
N GLY A 72 1.87 3.99 -6.84
CA GLY A 72 2.28 2.70 -6.27
C GLY A 72 1.66 2.34 -4.92
N ALA A 73 0.85 3.20 -4.31
CA ALA A 73 0.37 3.05 -2.95
C ALA A 73 -0.74 2.00 -2.82
N VAL A 74 -0.83 1.39 -1.63
CA VAL A 74 -2.07 0.72 -1.21
C VAL A 74 -3.09 1.78 -0.84
N VAL A 75 -4.26 1.69 -1.47
CA VAL A 75 -5.38 2.60 -1.28
C VAL A 75 -6.44 1.92 -0.42
N GLY A 76 -6.90 2.63 0.60
CA GLY A 76 -7.93 2.19 1.54
C GLY A 76 -8.25 3.28 2.57
N ARG A 77 -9.29 3.15 3.40
CA ARG A 77 -10.12 1.94 3.62
C ARG A 77 -11.05 1.59 2.44
N TYR A 78 -11.44 2.58 1.64
CA TYR A 78 -12.25 2.38 0.43
C TYR A 78 -11.62 3.05 -0.79
N ALA A 79 -11.23 2.24 -1.78
CA ALA A 79 -10.71 2.72 -3.04
C ALA A 79 -11.81 3.31 -3.94
N ASN A 80 -11.44 4.32 -4.71
CA ASN A 80 -12.32 5.12 -5.56
C ASN A 80 -13.29 5.98 -4.74
N ARG A 81 -14.44 6.34 -5.31
CA ARG A 81 -15.33 7.39 -4.80
C ARG A 81 -16.50 6.84 -4.01
N ILE A 82 -16.85 7.57 -2.94
CA ILE A 82 -18.14 7.48 -2.25
C ILE A 82 -18.87 8.82 -2.46
N GLY A 83 -20.07 8.74 -3.04
CA GLY A 83 -20.86 9.91 -3.43
C GLY A 83 -21.26 10.77 -2.23
N ALA A 84 -21.19 12.10 -2.38
CA ALA A 84 -21.56 13.06 -1.34
C ALA A 84 -20.83 12.88 0.00
N ALA A 85 -19.68 12.21 -0.02
CA ALA A 85 -18.83 11.88 1.12
C ALA A 85 -19.60 11.24 2.29
N ARG A 86 -20.57 10.37 2.00
CA ARG A 86 -21.36 9.68 3.03
C ARG A 86 -21.90 8.35 2.55
N PHE A 87 -22.18 7.46 3.48
CA PHE A 87 -22.92 6.23 3.22
C PHE A 87 -23.79 5.86 4.42
N VAL A 88 -24.76 4.96 4.21
CA VAL A 88 -25.59 4.40 5.28
C VAL A 88 -25.24 2.92 5.43
N LEU A 89 -24.96 2.50 6.66
CA LEU A 89 -24.72 1.10 7.02
C LEU A 89 -25.54 0.77 8.25
N ASP A 90 -26.32 -0.31 8.18
CA ASP A 90 -27.24 -0.74 9.24
C ASP A 90 -28.15 0.37 9.79
N GLY A 91 -28.58 1.28 8.89
CA GLY A 91 -29.47 2.41 9.22
C GLY A 91 -28.76 3.62 9.85
N VAL A 92 -27.45 3.58 10.05
CA VAL A 92 -26.64 4.71 10.54
C VAL A 92 -25.96 5.42 9.37
N GLU A 93 -26.10 6.74 9.31
CA GLU A 93 -25.37 7.57 8.35
C GLU A 93 -23.96 7.87 8.86
N TYR A 94 -22.96 7.53 8.05
CA TYR A 94 -21.55 7.87 8.26
C TYR A 94 -21.14 8.98 7.31
N LYS A 95 -20.52 10.03 7.85
CA LYS A 95 -19.96 11.14 7.09
C LYS A 95 -18.45 10.99 7.02
N LEU A 96 -17.91 11.14 5.83
CA LEU A 96 -16.50 11.02 5.50
C LEU A 96 -15.94 12.37 5.07
N ALA A 97 -14.62 12.47 4.92
CA ALA A 97 -14.00 13.65 4.35
C ALA A 97 -14.39 13.83 2.87
N ALA A 98 -14.86 15.01 2.48
CA ALA A 98 -15.07 15.39 1.08
C ALA A 98 -13.76 15.91 0.48
N ASN A 99 -12.86 14.99 0.10
CA ASN A 99 -11.52 15.30 -0.42
C ASN A 99 -11.47 15.32 -1.96
N ASN A 100 -12.59 15.09 -2.65
CA ASN A 100 -12.68 15.20 -4.11
C ASN A 100 -13.99 15.86 -4.55
N GLY A 101 -14.03 17.20 -4.46
CA GLY A 101 -15.26 17.97 -4.62
C GLY A 101 -16.26 17.59 -3.52
N ASP A 102 -17.49 17.29 -3.89
CA ASP A 102 -18.51 16.81 -2.94
C ASP A 102 -18.33 15.33 -2.54
N ASN A 103 -17.38 14.62 -3.15
CA ASN A 103 -17.19 13.18 -2.95
C ASN A 103 -16.02 12.87 -2.01
N HIS A 104 -16.08 11.69 -1.41
CA HIS A 104 -14.94 11.07 -0.75
C HIS A 104 -14.18 10.20 -1.75
N LEU A 105 -12.85 10.20 -1.70
CA LEU A 105 -11.97 9.51 -2.64
C LEU A 105 -10.85 8.81 -1.88
N HIS A 106 -10.59 7.54 -2.22
CA HIS A 106 -9.37 6.81 -1.83
C HIS A 106 -9.10 6.79 -0.32
N GLY A 107 -10.15 6.66 0.48
CA GLY A 107 -10.03 6.54 1.94
C GLY A 107 -9.87 7.85 2.69
N GLY A 108 -9.75 9.00 2.02
CA GLY A 108 -9.88 10.33 2.65
C GLY A 108 -8.62 11.19 2.64
N LEU A 109 -8.49 12.05 3.66
CA LEU A 109 -7.38 13.02 3.73
C LEU A 109 -6.06 12.31 4.03
N LYS A 110 -6.06 11.42 5.03
CA LYS A 110 -4.96 10.53 5.40
C LYS A 110 -5.40 9.07 5.26
N GLY A 111 -5.63 8.66 4.00
CA GLY A 111 -5.88 7.28 3.64
C GLY A 111 -4.68 6.36 3.87
N PHE A 112 -4.86 5.08 3.54
CA PHE A 112 -3.84 4.03 3.74
C PHE A 112 -2.54 4.27 2.97
N ASP A 113 -2.58 5.13 1.96
CA ASP A 113 -1.44 5.58 1.16
C ASP A 113 -0.51 6.53 1.93
N LYS A 114 -0.97 7.13 3.03
CA LYS A 114 -0.24 8.17 3.80
C LYS A 114 0.09 7.76 5.24
N VAL A 115 0.06 6.47 5.54
CA VAL A 115 0.40 5.93 6.85
C VAL A 115 1.63 5.03 6.76
N VAL A 116 2.41 4.99 7.84
CA VAL A 116 3.49 4.00 7.97
C VAL A 116 2.89 2.69 8.47
N TRP A 117 2.97 1.66 7.64
CA TRP A 117 2.60 0.29 7.95
C TRP A 117 3.69 -0.40 8.79
N LYS A 118 3.28 -1.37 9.59
CA LYS A 118 4.19 -2.20 10.37
C LYS A 118 4.70 -3.37 9.52
N LEU A 119 6.00 -3.65 9.58
CA LEU A 119 6.56 -4.88 9.03
C LEU A 119 6.20 -6.08 9.92
N ASP A 120 5.55 -7.09 9.34
CA ASP A 120 5.27 -8.36 10.03
C ASP A 120 6.15 -9.50 9.56
N ASP A 121 6.50 -9.54 8.27
CA ASP A 121 7.35 -10.60 7.71
C ASP A 121 8.18 -10.09 6.53
N LEU A 122 9.41 -10.60 6.40
CA LEU A 122 10.33 -10.35 5.29
C LEU A 122 11.19 -11.59 5.09
N LYS A 123 10.93 -12.36 4.04
CA LYS A 123 11.60 -13.64 3.83
C LYS A 123 11.73 -14.03 2.37
N ALA A 124 12.79 -14.78 2.08
CA ALA A 124 12.97 -15.51 0.84
C ALA A 124 12.92 -17.00 1.16
N GLU A 125 11.78 -17.65 0.93
CA GLU A 125 11.56 -19.05 1.26
C GLU A 125 10.73 -19.75 0.18
N GLY A 126 10.95 -21.05 -0.01
CA GLY A 126 10.25 -21.84 -1.00
C GLY A 126 10.49 -21.31 -2.42
N ARG A 127 9.42 -20.85 -3.08
CA ARG A 127 9.46 -20.32 -4.45
C ARG A 127 9.08 -18.82 -4.53
N SER A 128 9.24 -18.07 -3.44
CA SER A 128 8.93 -16.64 -3.41
C SER A 128 9.75 -15.84 -2.40
N ALA A 129 10.11 -14.61 -2.78
CA ALA A 129 10.55 -13.56 -1.87
C ALA A 129 9.33 -12.72 -1.51
N LEU A 130 9.12 -12.41 -0.24
CA LEU A 130 7.94 -11.66 0.19
C LEU A 130 8.20 -10.65 1.28
N VAL A 131 7.33 -9.66 1.34
CA VAL A 131 7.15 -8.75 2.47
C VAL A 131 5.67 -8.70 2.85
N LYS A 132 5.37 -8.85 4.14
CA LYS A 132 4.03 -8.67 4.71
C LYS A 132 4.01 -7.45 5.62
N LEU A 133 3.09 -6.53 5.34
CA LEU A 133 2.88 -5.29 6.07
C LEU A 133 1.48 -5.28 6.66
N SER A 134 1.32 -4.73 7.87
CA SER A 134 0.00 -4.53 8.49
C SER A 134 -0.23 -3.12 8.99
N TYR A 135 -1.51 -2.76 9.07
CA TYR A 135 -1.98 -1.51 9.63
C TYR A 135 -3.30 -1.74 10.36
N ILE A 136 -3.45 -1.10 11.52
CA ILE A 136 -4.72 -1.05 12.26
C ILE A 136 -5.31 0.33 11.99
N SER A 137 -6.41 0.35 11.27
CA SER A 137 -7.22 1.55 11.05
C SER A 137 -8.26 1.60 12.16
N GLU A 138 -8.12 2.53 13.09
CA GLU A 138 -8.96 2.61 14.29
C GLU A 138 -10.42 2.97 13.96
N ASP A 139 -11.34 2.66 14.88
CA ASP A 139 -12.75 3.07 14.78
C ASP A 139 -12.87 4.59 14.64
N GLY A 140 -13.57 5.05 13.60
CA GLY A 140 -13.73 6.46 13.25
C GLY A 140 -12.60 7.05 12.41
N GLU A 141 -11.54 6.30 12.10
CA GLU A 141 -10.49 6.79 11.20
C GLU A 141 -11.08 7.17 9.84
N GLU A 142 -10.83 8.41 9.39
CA GLU A 142 -11.42 9.02 8.18
C GLU A 142 -12.97 8.95 8.10
N GLY A 143 -13.63 8.69 9.24
CA GLY A 143 -15.08 8.59 9.37
C GLY A 143 -15.66 7.17 9.21
N TYR A 144 -14.83 6.15 9.03
CA TYR A 144 -15.27 4.76 8.89
C TYR A 144 -15.51 4.08 10.25
N PRO A 145 -16.59 3.31 10.44
CA PRO A 145 -16.81 2.55 11.67
C PRO A 145 -15.92 1.31 11.77
N GLY A 146 -15.64 0.89 13.00
CA GLY A 146 -14.94 -0.35 13.33
C GLY A 146 -13.43 -0.22 13.24
N ASN A 147 -12.74 -0.87 14.18
CA ASN A 147 -11.32 -1.15 14.03
C ASN A 147 -11.17 -2.12 12.86
N LEU A 148 -10.27 -1.83 11.94
CA LEU A 148 -9.93 -2.70 10.83
C LEU A 148 -8.45 -3.08 10.92
N ALA A 149 -8.19 -4.32 11.28
CA ALA A 149 -6.87 -4.92 11.13
C ALA A 149 -6.72 -5.34 9.66
N CYS A 150 -5.80 -4.73 8.94
CA CYS A 150 -5.54 -5.06 7.54
C CYS A 150 -4.08 -5.38 7.32
N SER A 151 -3.83 -6.27 6.36
CA SER A 151 -2.48 -6.58 5.91
C SER A 151 -2.41 -6.71 4.39
N VAL A 152 -1.25 -6.37 3.85
CA VAL A 152 -0.89 -6.56 2.46
C VAL A 152 0.38 -7.38 2.39
N THR A 153 0.39 -8.39 1.52
CA THR A 153 1.59 -9.18 1.23
C THR A 153 1.96 -8.99 -0.22
N TYR A 154 3.18 -8.53 -0.47
CA TYR A 154 3.81 -8.56 -1.78
C TYR A 154 4.70 -9.79 -1.85
N ALA A 155 4.48 -10.65 -2.85
CA ALA A 155 5.31 -11.82 -3.11
C ALA A 155 5.80 -11.80 -4.56
N LEU A 156 7.12 -11.84 -4.72
CA LEU A 156 7.77 -12.01 -6.02
C LEU A 156 8.15 -13.48 -6.19
N THR A 157 7.54 -14.16 -7.14
CA THR A 157 7.69 -15.60 -7.33
C THR A 157 8.84 -15.92 -8.30
N GLU A 158 9.27 -17.18 -8.27
CA GLU A 158 10.23 -17.73 -9.24
C GLU A 158 9.63 -17.96 -10.63
N ASP A 159 8.32 -17.75 -10.82
CA ASP A 159 7.63 -17.81 -12.12
C ASP A 159 7.45 -16.40 -12.73
N ASP A 160 8.25 -15.43 -12.28
CA ASP A 160 8.23 -14.01 -12.70
C ASP A 160 6.90 -13.28 -12.45
N GLU A 161 6.21 -13.63 -11.36
CA GLU A 161 4.96 -12.98 -10.95
C GLU A 161 5.17 -12.08 -9.73
N LEU A 162 4.59 -10.87 -9.75
CA LEU A 162 4.35 -10.06 -8.56
C LEU A 162 2.91 -10.28 -8.09
N GLN A 163 2.74 -10.98 -6.97
CA GLN A 163 1.45 -11.23 -6.35
C GLN A 163 1.22 -10.23 -5.21
N ILE A 164 0.02 -9.64 -5.15
CA ILE A 164 -0.41 -8.74 -4.08
C ILE A 164 -1.65 -9.32 -3.44
N SER A 165 -1.57 -9.69 -2.16
CA SER A 165 -2.68 -10.26 -1.39
C SER A 165 -3.10 -9.32 -0.28
N TYR A 166 -4.41 -9.15 -0.10
CA TYR A 166 -5.00 -8.32 0.95
C TYR A 166 -5.80 -9.19 1.91
N GLU A 167 -5.62 -8.97 3.21
CA GLU A 167 -6.42 -9.56 4.27
C GLU A 167 -6.96 -8.44 5.16
N ALA A 168 -8.21 -8.54 5.59
CA ALA A 168 -8.80 -7.57 6.49
C ALA A 168 -9.81 -8.23 7.44
N ASP A 169 -9.75 -7.86 8.71
CA ASP A 169 -10.65 -8.30 9.78
C ASP A 169 -11.13 -7.08 10.58
N THR A 170 -12.38 -7.10 11.04
CA THR A 170 -12.99 -5.94 11.72
C THR A 170 -13.87 -6.36 12.89
N ASP A 171 -13.92 -5.49 13.90
CA ASP A 171 -14.74 -5.69 15.10
C ASP A 171 -16.16 -5.11 14.99
N LYS A 172 -16.46 -4.38 13.91
CA LYS A 172 -17.80 -3.85 13.61
C LYS A 172 -18.05 -3.88 12.10
N PRO A 173 -19.31 -4.00 11.64
CA PRO A 173 -19.64 -3.83 10.22
C PRO A 173 -19.03 -2.54 9.65
N THR A 174 -18.32 -2.66 8.53
CA THR A 174 -17.69 -1.54 7.84
C THR A 174 -17.59 -1.82 6.34
N VAL A 175 -17.25 -0.80 5.54
CA VAL A 175 -16.98 -0.96 4.11
C VAL A 175 -15.47 -1.04 3.88
N VAL A 176 -15.04 -1.97 3.04
CA VAL A 176 -13.63 -2.20 2.72
C VAL A 176 -13.49 -2.45 1.22
N ASN A 177 -12.60 -1.73 0.57
CA ASN A 177 -12.23 -1.94 -0.83
C ASN A 177 -10.76 -1.52 -1.00
N LEU A 178 -9.85 -2.49 -1.05
CA LEU A 178 -8.41 -2.25 -1.11
C LEU A 178 -7.88 -2.50 -2.53
N THR A 179 -6.92 -1.69 -2.96
CA THR A 179 -6.21 -1.87 -4.23
C THR A 179 -4.80 -1.31 -4.12
N ASN A 180 -3.95 -1.63 -5.09
CA ASN A 180 -2.69 -0.94 -5.33
C ASN A 180 -2.88 0.05 -6.50
N HIS A 181 -2.21 1.20 -6.45
CA HIS A 181 -2.33 2.29 -7.42
C HIS A 181 -1.04 2.53 -8.23
N THR A 182 -0.31 1.46 -8.57
CA THR A 182 0.83 1.51 -9.51
C THR A 182 0.40 1.98 -10.90
N TYR A 183 1.27 2.76 -11.53
CA TYR A 183 1.16 3.27 -12.91
C TYR A 183 2.33 2.79 -13.74
#